data_AF-A0ABD2P460-F1
#
_entry.id   AF-A0ABD2P460-F1
#
_cell.length_a   1.000
_cell.length_b   1.000
_cell.length_c   1.000
_cell.angle_alpha   90.00
_cell.angle_beta   90.00
_cell.angle_gamma   90.00
#
_symmetry.space_group_name_H-M   'P 1'
#
loop_
_entity.id
_entity.type
_entity.pdbx_description
1 polymer ?
#
loop_
_entity_poly.entity_id
_entity_poly.type
_entity_poly.pdbx_seq_one_letter_code
_entity_poly.pdbx_strand_id
1 'polypeptide(L)' 'MSGSGPEQHRTGIKGFVHRNLVLLVFIPLLASVHWGWYALQQNPRLVHPSERHYPSDTFKKMIKEKWENFTKPKENP' A
#
# COMPACT_ATOMS: atom_id res chain seq x y z
N MET A 1 37.46 -36.45 9.04
CA MET A 1 36.48 -35.81 9.94
C MET A 1 36.73 -34.32 9.90
N SER A 2 35.64 -33.52 9.86
CA SER A 2 35.62 -32.04 9.90
C SER A 2 36.14 -31.36 8.63
N GLY A 3 35.46 -30.41 7.99
CA GLY A 3 34.24 -29.69 8.33
C GLY A 3 34.19 -28.46 7.41
N SER A 4 33.24 -28.41 6.50
CA SER A 4 32.94 -27.21 5.70
C SER A 4 31.53 -27.38 5.13
N GLY A 5 30.53 -27.16 5.99
CA GLY A 5 29.14 -27.05 5.57
C GLY A 5 28.97 -25.77 4.74
N PRO A 6 28.17 -25.79 3.67
CA PRO A 6 27.93 -24.61 2.87
C PRO A 6 27.24 -23.55 3.74
N GLU A 7 27.89 -22.40 3.84
CA GLU A 7 27.38 -21.13 4.32
C GLU A 7 25.91 -20.95 3.90
N GLN A 8 24.99 -21.26 4.83
CA GLN A 8 23.59 -20.92 4.65
C GLN A 8 23.49 -19.40 4.69
N HIS A 9 23.48 -18.80 3.50
CA HIS A 9 23.13 -17.41 3.28
C HIS A 9 21.82 -17.12 4.02
N ARG A 10 21.93 -16.51 5.20
CA ARG A 10 20.80 -16.15 6.06
C ARG A 10 20.06 -14.95 5.45
N THR A 11 19.42 -15.13 4.30
CA THR A 11 18.33 -14.26 3.85
C THR A 11 17.06 -14.60 4.61
N GLY A 12 17.13 -14.48 5.94
CA GLY A 12 15.96 -14.54 6.80
C GLY A 12 15.23 -13.20 6.82
N ILE A 13 14.15 -13.15 7.59
CA ILE A 13 13.30 -11.95 7.82
C ILE A 13 14.15 -10.70 8.12
N LYS A 14 15.30 -10.84 8.81
CA LYS A 14 16.26 -9.74 9.04
C LYS A 14 16.79 -9.09 7.75
N GLY A 15 17.15 -9.89 6.74
CA GLY A 15 17.63 -9.37 5.45
C GLY A 15 16.53 -8.66 4.66
N PHE A 16 15.30 -9.18 4.74
CA PHE A 16 14.13 -8.53 4.14
C PHE A 16 13.79 -7.19 4.82
N VAL A 17 13.77 -7.14 6.15
CA VAL A 17 13.52 -5.92 6.92
C VAL A 17 14.60 -4.88 6.65
N HIS A 18 15.87 -5.27 6.62
CA HIS A 18 16.96 -4.33 6.35
C HIS A 18 16.88 -3.76 4.93
N ARG A 19 16.51 -4.57 3.95
CA ARG A 19 16.36 -4.14 2.54
C ARG A 19 15.13 -3.27 2.30
N ASN A 20 14.08 -3.42 3.11
CA ASN A 20 12.79 -2.73 2.94
C ASN A 20 12.45 -1.78 4.12
N LEU A 21 13.44 -1.40 4.93
CA LEU A 21 13.25 -0.56 6.12
C LEU A 21 12.56 0.77 5.79
N VAL A 22 12.95 1.39 4.68
CA VAL A 22 12.33 2.63 4.17
C VAL A 22 10.85 2.41 3.90
N LEU A 23 10.48 1.33 3.21
CA LEU A 23 9.07 1.01 2.92
C LEU A 23 8.27 0.73 4.20
N LEU A 24 8.86 -0.02 5.15
CA LEU A 24 8.21 -0.32 6.42
C LEU A 24 7.90 0.92 7.25
N VAL A 25 8.68 1.99 7.12
CA VAL A 25 8.43 3.27 7.78
C VAL A 25 7.51 4.17 6.94
N PHE A 26 7.71 4.21 5.63
CA PHE A 26 6.93 5.06 4.73
C PHE A 26 5.48 4.62 4.61
N ILE A 27 5.21 3.32 4.53
CA ILE A 27 3.84 2.80 4.38
C ILE A 27 2.90 3.29 5.51
N PRO A 28 3.22 3.10 6.81
CA PRO A 28 2.38 3.61 7.88
C PRO A 28 2.33 5.14 7.90
N LEU A 29 3.43 5.83 7.58
CA LEU A 29 3.44 7.29 7.54
C LEU A 29 2.49 7.85 6.46
N LEU A 30 2.53 7.29 5.24
CA LEU A 30 1.60 7.65 4.17
C LEU A 30 0.16 7.31 4.55
N ALA A 31 -0.07 6.15 5.16
CA ALA A 31 -1.40 5.75 5.62
C ALA A 31 -1.96 6.74 6.66
N SER A 32 -1.13 7.15 7.63
CA SER A 32 -1.52 8.15 8.63
C SER A 32 -1.81 9.52 8.01
N VAL A 33 -1.02 9.97 7.04
CA VAL A 33 -1.27 11.24 6.34
C VAL A 33 -2.59 11.19 5.57
N HIS A 34 -2.86 10.09 4.85
CA HIS A 34 -4.13 9.91 4.14
C HIS A 34 -5.32 9.87 5.09
N TRP A 35 -5.19 9.18 6.22
CA TRP A 35 -6.25 9.12 7.23
C TRP A 35 -6.49 10.50 7.87
N GLY A 36 -5.41 11.22 8.20
CA GLY A 36 -5.50 12.57 8.73
C GLY A 36 -6.20 13.53 7.77
N TRP A 37 -5.85 13.48 6.49
CA TRP A 37 -6.53 14.27 5.45
C TRP A 37 -8.03 13.92 5.35
N TYR A 38 -8.36 12.63 5.37
CA TYR A 38 -9.75 12.17 5.33
C TYR A 38 -10.55 12.64 6.55
N ALA A 39 -9.96 12.59 7.75
CA ALA A 39 -10.58 13.09 8.97
C ALA A 39 -10.79 14.61 8.93
N LEU A 40 -9.83 15.36 8.37
CA LEU A 40 -9.97 16.81 8.18
C LEU A 40 -11.10 17.15 7.21
N GLN A 41 -11.21 16.45 6.07
CA GLN A 41 -12.30 16.65 5.10
C GLN A 41 -13.68 16.27 5.65
N GLN A 42 -13.77 15.42 6.67
CA GLN A 42 -15.03 15.10 7.34
C GLN A 42 -15.52 16.17 8.30
N ASN A 43 -14.65 17.13 8.70
CA ASN A 43 -15.05 18.19 9.59
C ASN A 43 -15.88 19.26 8.85
N PRO A 44 -17.19 19.37 9.11
CA PRO A 44 -18.07 20.31 8.40
C PRO A 44 -17.78 21.78 8.74
N ARG A 45 -16.96 22.03 9.77
CA ARG A 45 -16.46 23.37 10.14
C ARG A 45 -15.33 23.87 9.24
N LEU A 46 -14.61 22.97 8.56
CA LEU A 46 -13.42 23.30 7.78
C LEU A 46 -13.66 23.16 6.27
N VAL A 47 -14.59 22.31 5.85
CA VAL A 47 -14.94 22.10 4.43
C VAL A 47 -16.44 22.06 4.28
N HIS A 48 -16.99 22.93 3.42
CA HIS A 48 -18.42 22.94 3.13
C HIS A 48 -18.81 21.65 2.37
N PRO A 49 -19.96 21.01 2.67
CA PRO A 49 -20.34 19.73 2.07
C PRO A 49 -20.33 19.70 0.54
N SER A 50 -20.58 20.85 -0.09
CA SER A 50 -20.60 21.07 -1.54
C SER A 50 -19.22 21.10 -2.21
N GLU A 51 -18.13 21.25 -1.45
CA GLU A 51 -16.75 21.33 -1.95
C GLU A 51 -15.92 20.08 -1.61
N ARG A 52 -16.54 19.07 -1.01
CA ARG A 52 -15.86 17.81 -0.66
C ARG A 52 -15.52 17.00 -1.91
N HIS A 53 -14.36 17.30 -2.49
CA HIS A 53 -13.73 16.44 -3.48
C HIS A 53 -12.97 15.34 -2.75
N TYR A 54 -13.58 14.16 -2.64
CA TYR A 54 -12.97 12.98 -2.03
C TYR A 54 -12.05 12.29 -3.06
N PRO A 55 -10.72 12.37 -2.92
CA PRO A 55 -9.80 11.64 -3.80
C PRO A 55 -9.94 10.11 -3.68
N SER A 56 -10.60 9.64 -2.60
CA SER A 56 -10.86 8.23 -2.35
C SER A 56 -11.82 7.60 -3.36
N ASP A 57 -12.76 8.35 -3.96
CA ASP A 57 -13.68 7.78 -4.94
C ASP A 57 -12.97 7.51 -6.27
N THR A 58 -12.06 8.39 -6.67
CA THR A 58 -11.16 8.19 -7.82
C THR A 58 -10.22 7.02 -7.56
N PHE A 59 -9.65 6.92 -6.36
CA PHE A 59 -8.76 5.81 -6.00
C PHE A 59 -9.52 4.47 -5.93
N LYS A 60 -10.72 4.44 -5.36
CA LYS A 60 -11.60 3.26 -5.36
C LYS A 60 -11.98 2.83 -6.78
N LYS A 61 -12.33 3.78 -7.66
CA LYS A 61 -12.59 3.49 -9.08
C LYS A 61 -11.35 2.89 -9.74
N MET A 62 -10.17 3.46 -9.51
CA MET A 62 -8.92 2.98 -10.10
C MET A 62 -8.53 1.58 -9.60
N ILE A 63 -8.70 1.30 -8.30
CA ILE A 63 -8.48 -0.05 -7.76
C ILE A 63 -9.50 -1.04 -8.32
N LYS A 64 -10.78 -0.67 -8.36
CA LYS A 64 -11.85 -1.52 -8.87
C LYS A 64 -11.63 -1.87 -10.33
N GLU A 65 -11.32 -0.89 -11.17
CA GLU A 65 -11.06 -1.07 -12.60
C GLU A 65 -9.83 -1.97 -12.82
N LYS A 66 -8.76 -1.76 -12.06
CA LYS A 66 -7.55 -2.58 -12.14
C LYS A 66 -7.82 -4.02 -11.67
N TRP A 67 -8.66 -4.20 -10.67
CA TRP A 67 -9.10 -5.50 -10.17
C TRP A 67 -9.95 -6.24 -11.20
N GLU A 68 -10.95 -5.58 -11.78
CA GLU A 68 -11.82 -6.14 -12.83
C GLU A 68 -11.02 -6.57 -14.06
N ASN A 69 -10.04 -5.76 -14.49
CA ASN A 69 -9.15 -6.12 -15.60
C ASN A 69 -8.20 -7.29 -15.28
N PHE A 70 -7.83 -7.49 -14.01
CA PHE A 70 -7.04 -8.64 -13.58
C PHE A 70 -7.88 -9.92 -13.46
N THR A 71 -9.15 -9.80 -13.07
CA THR A 71 -10.06 -10.94 -12.87
C THR A 71 -10.82 -11.33 -14.13
N LYS A 72 -10.84 -10.50 -15.18
CA LYS A 72 -11.37 -10.90 -16.48
C LYS A 72 -10.53 -12.08 -16.98
N PRO A 73 -11.10 -13.30 -17.07
CA PRO A 73 -10.39 -14.39 -17.71
C PRO A 73 -10.09 -13.96 -19.14
N LYS A 74 -8.86 -14.24 -19.62
CA LYS A 74 -8.57 -14.11 -21.05
C LYS A 74 -9.53 -15.02 -21.78
N GLU A 75 -10.61 -14.47 -22.31
CA GLU A 75 -11.44 -15.13 -23.31
C GLU A 75 -10.53 -15.27 -24.53
N ASN A 76 -10.00 -16.48 -24.69
CA ASN A 76 -9.14 -16.85 -25.79
C ASN A 76 -10.07 -17.15 -26.98
N PRO A 77 -9.91 -16.47 -28.14
CA PRO A 77 -10.73 -16.75 -29.32
C PRO A 77 -10.54 -18.18 -29.84
#